data_AF-A0A7J8P6A2-F1
#
_entry.id   AF-A0A7J8P6A2-F1
#
_cell.length_a   1.000
_cell.length_b   1.000
_cell.length_c   1.000
_cell.angle_alpha   90.00
_cell.angle_beta   90.00
_cell.angle_gamma   90.00
#
_symmetry.space_group_name_H-M   'P 1'
#
loop_
_entity.id
_entity.type
_entity.pdbx_description
1 polymer ?
#
loop_
_entity_poly.entity_id
_entity_poly.type
_entity_poly.pdbx_seq_one_letter_code
_entity_poly.pdbx_strand_id
1 'polypeptide(L)'
;VVFVVKGPIYLVCISCNEEPFESLKGQLELIYGQMILILTKSINRSFEKNPKFDMTHLLGGTDDVFSSLIHSFSWNPATFLHAYTCLPLAYATRQAAGAILQDVADSGVLFAILMCKHKVISLVGAQKASLHPDDILLLSNFVMSSESFRTSESFSPICLPRYNPLAFLHAYVHFLDVDTYLMLLTTSSDAFYHLKDCRIRIETVLLKSNILSEVQRSLLDGGIQVEDLHVAPLPRSGPSPHQVQQILQTDSPERPREPFVGIG
;
A
#
# COMPACT_ATOMS: atom_id res chain seq x y z
N VAL A 1 -12.78 22.10 6.52
CA VAL A 1 -11.75 21.88 7.57
C VAL A 1 -11.97 20.50 8.17
N VAL A 2 -10.91 19.71 8.31
CA VAL A 2 -10.93 18.34 8.87
C VAL A 2 -9.86 18.21 9.96
N PHE A 3 -10.19 17.50 11.03
CA PHE A 3 -9.30 17.24 12.15
C PHE A 3 -9.09 15.73 12.34
N VAL A 4 -7.85 15.33 12.61
CA VAL A 4 -7.49 13.98 13.07
C VAL A 4 -6.69 14.12 14.36
N VAL A 5 -7.17 13.50 15.44
CA VAL A 5 -6.57 13.58 16.77
C VAL A 5 -5.83 12.28 17.09
N LYS A 6 -4.53 12.36 17.35
CA LYS A 6 -3.64 11.23 17.64
C LYS A 6 -2.95 11.41 18.99
N GLY A 7 -3.72 11.25 20.06
CA GLY A 7 -3.24 11.54 21.42
C GLY A 7 -2.97 13.04 21.57
N PRO A 8 -1.75 13.47 21.93
CA PRO A 8 -1.42 14.89 22.09
C PRO A 8 -1.20 15.62 20.75
N ILE A 9 -1.16 14.91 19.62
CA ILE A 9 -0.90 15.49 18.30
C ILE A 9 -2.22 15.68 17.54
N TYR A 10 -2.45 16.90 17.08
CA TYR A 10 -3.63 17.30 16.33
C TYR A 10 -3.21 17.63 14.91
N LEU A 11 -3.71 16.85 13.94
CA LEU A 11 -3.50 17.14 12.53
C LEU A 11 -4.74 17.86 11.99
N VAL A 12 -4.51 18.92 11.22
CA VAL A 12 -5.56 19.79 10.68
C VAL A 12 -5.36 19.95 9.19
N CYS A 13 -6.41 19.69 8.42
CA CYS A 13 -6.46 19.98 6.98
C CYS A 13 -7.50 21.06 6.70
N ILE A 14 -7.07 22.12 6.03
CA ILE A 14 -7.94 23.17 5.49
C ILE A 14 -7.83 23.08 3.96
N SER A 15 -8.80 22.39 3.35
CA SER A 15 -8.89 22.29 1.89
C SER A 15 -9.95 23.24 1.36
N CYS A 16 -9.67 23.88 0.23
CA CYS A 16 -10.64 24.60 -0.61
C CYS A 16 -11.15 23.74 -1.77
N ASN A 17 -10.69 22.49 -1.87
CA ASN A 17 -11.16 21.52 -2.86
C ASN A 17 -12.44 20.84 -2.35
N GLU A 18 -13.25 20.34 -3.28
CA GLU A 18 -14.48 19.58 -2.98
C GLU A 18 -14.20 18.10 -2.63
N GLU A 19 -13.07 17.82 -1.99
CA GLU A 19 -12.69 16.46 -1.60
C GLU A 19 -13.59 15.94 -0.46
N PRO A 20 -14.04 14.68 -0.53
CA PRO A 20 -14.83 14.09 0.55
C PRO A 20 -14.11 14.09 1.89
N PHE A 21 -14.86 14.20 2.99
CA PHE A 21 -14.34 14.17 4.35
C PHE A 21 -13.43 12.95 4.61
N GLU A 22 -13.85 11.76 4.18
CA GLU A 22 -13.07 10.52 4.40
C GLU A 22 -11.75 10.53 3.63
N SER A 23 -11.70 11.15 2.43
CA SER A 23 -10.45 11.32 1.67
C SER A 23 -9.47 12.22 2.43
N LEU A 24 -9.92 13.41 2.87
CA LEU A 24 -9.09 14.34 3.62
C LEU A 24 -8.62 13.76 4.96
N LYS A 25 -9.48 13.00 5.63
CA LYS A 25 -9.13 12.27 6.85
C LYS A 25 -8.08 11.19 6.56
N GLY A 26 -8.23 10.41 5.49
CA GLY A 26 -7.24 9.42 5.06
C GLY A 26 -5.87 10.03 4.73
N GLN A 27 -5.86 11.19 4.08
CA GLN A 27 -4.62 11.96 3.84
C GLN A 27 -3.93 12.34 5.15
N LEU A 28 -4.68 12.87 6.12
CA LEU A 28 -4.15 13.19 7.46
C LEU A 28 -3.64 11.96 8.20
N GLU A 29 -4.28 10.79 8.04
CA GLU A 29 -3.80 9.51 8.58
C GLU A 29 -2.46 9.09 7.97
N LEU A 30 -2.28 9.25 6.65
CA LEU A 30 -1.01 8.97 5.97
C LEU A 30 0.09 9.96 6.37
N ILE A 31 -0.23 11.25 6.54
CA ILE A 31 0.72 12.26 7.05
C ILE A 31 1.18 11.90 8.46
N TYR A 32 0.26 11.50 9.34
CA TYR A 32 0.63 10.99 10.66
C TYR A 32 1.48 9.73 10.54
N GLY A 33 1.14 8.80 9.64
CA GLY A 33 1.94 7.61 9.35
C GLY A 33 3.37 7.94 8.94
N GLN A 34 3.57 8.91 8.05
CA GLN A 34 4.90 9.37 7.62
C GLN A 34 5.71 9.95 8.78
N MET A 35 5.06 10.72 9.67
CA MET A 35 5.70 11.23 10.89
C MET A 35 6.11 10.10 11.83
N ILE A 36 5.25 9.09 12.02
CA ILE A 36 5.60 7.90 12.80
C ILE A 36 6.77 7.17 12.15
N LEU A 37 6.83 7.08 10.82
CA LEU A 37 7.94 6.44 10.14
C LEU A 37 9.30 7.06 10.48
N ILE A 38 9.33 8.38 10.65
CA ILE A 38 10.54 9.14 10.98
C ILE A 38 10.84 9.09 12.50
N LEU A 39 9.84 9.25 13.38
CA LEU A 39 10.04 9.48 14.82
C LEU A 39 9.63 8.35 15.78
N THR A 40 8.78 7.43 15.33
CA THR A 40 7.98 6.47 16.13
C THR A 40 6.85 7.10 16.96
N LYS A 41 5.93 6.26 17.44
CA LYS A 41 4.83 6.65 18.33
C LYS A 41 5.30 7.01 19.75
N SER A 42 6.58 6.81 20.10
CA SER A 42 7.11 7.27 21.39
C SER A 42 7.08 8.80 21.53
N ILE A 43 6.95 9.54 20.41
CA ILE A 43 6.79 11.00 20.40
C ILE A 43 5.63 11.48 21.28
N ASN A 44 4.56 10.68 21.39
CA ASN A 44 3.43 11.01 22.25
C ASN A 44 3.84 11.14 23.73
N ARG A 45 4.76 10.28 24.20
CA ARG A 45 5.27 10.35 25.58
C ARG A 45 6.05 11.65 25.84
N SER A 46 6.73 12.19 24.82
CA SER A 46 7.44 13.46 24.95
C SER A 46 6.47 14.62 25.22
N PHE A 47 5.34 14.66 24.51
CA PHE A 47 4.29 15.64 24.73
C PHE A 47 3.53 15.44 26.05
N GLU A 48 3.25 14.19 26.43
CA GLU A 48 2.63 13.88 27.72
C GLU A 48 3.50 14.33 28.90
N LYS A 49 4.82 14.14 28.79
CA LYS A 49 5.80 14.58 29.79
C LYS A 49 5.99 16.11 29.80
N ASN A 50 5.97 16.74 28.64
CA ASN A 50 6.10 18.19 28.49
C ASN A 50 5.16 18.70 27.38
N PRO A 51 4.01 19.29 27.73
CA PRO A 51 3.08 19.84 26.75
C PRO A 51 3.65 20.97 25.87
N LYS A 52 4.78 21.59 26.28
CA LYS A 52 5.50 22.61 25.50
C LYS A 52 6.63 22.04 24.63
N PHE A 53 6.74 20.71 24.54
CA PHE A 53 7.73 20.07 23.70
C PHE A 53 7.56 20.47 22.23
N ASP A 54 8.67 20.80 21.56
CA ASP A 54 8.68 21.13 20.13
C ASP A 54 9.39 20.01 19.36
N MET A 55 8.65 19.36 18.46
CA MET A 55 9.15 18.27 17.63
C MET A 55 9.73 18.73 16.30
N THR A 56 9.67 20.02 15.96
CA THR A 56 10.08 20.57 14.66
C THR A 56 11.53 20.19 14.33
N HIS A 57 12.43 20.29 15.31
CA HIS A 57 13.83 19.91 15.13
C HIS A 57 14.03 18.42 14.84
N LEU A 58 13.13 17.55 15.31
CA LEU A 58 13.21 16.11 15.05
C LEU A 58 12.77 15.76 13.62
N LEU A 59 11.95 16.61 12.99
CA LEU A 59 11.51 16.49 11.60
C LEU A 59 12.34 17.35 10.64
N GLY A 60 13.38 18.03 11.14
CA GLY A 60 14.23 18.90 10.31
C GLY A 60 14.84 18.13 9.14
N GLY A 61 14.75 18.70 7.94
CA GLY A 61 15.28 18.08 6.72
C GLY A 61 14.37 17.00 6.13
N THR A 62 13.12 16.89 6.59
CA THR A 62 12.11 15.96 6.01
C THR A 62 10.98 16.68 5.29
N ASP A 63 11.13 17.97 5.03
CA ASP A 63 10.14 18.80 4.34
C ASP A 63 9.77 18.24 2.97
N ASP A 64 10.76 17.79 2.19
CA ASP A 64 10.54 17.18 0.87
C ASP A 64 9.77 15.85 0.98
N VAL A 65 9.95 15.09 2.05
CA VAL A 65 9.22 13.83 2.29
C VAL A 65 7.73 14.12 2.48
N PHE A 66 7.38 15.11 3.30
CA PHE A 66 5.99 15.49 3.51
C PHE A 66 5.39 16.18 2.28
N SER A 67 6.14 17.07 1.62
CA SER A 67 5.73 17.75 0.40
C SER A 67 5.39 16.75 -0.71
N SER A 68 6.28 15.78 -0.95
CA SER A 68 6.09 14.70 -1.94
C SER A 68 4.87 13.84 -1.63
N LEU A 69 4.65 13.50 -0.35
CA LEU A 69 3.47 12.75 0.07
C LEU A 69 2.17 13.54 -0.20
N ILE A 70 2.14 14.82 0.16
CA ILE A 70 0.98 15.70 -0.08
C ILE A 70 0.70 15.80 -1.59
N HIS A 71 1.74 16.01 -2.40
CA HIS A 71 1.61 16.02 -3.86
C HIS A 71 1.08 14.69 -4.41
N SER A 72 1.45 13.56 -3.79
CA SER A 72 1.00 12.23 -4.23
C SER A 72 -0.51 12.02 -4.09
N PHE A 73 -1.19 12.71 -3.17
CA PHE A 73 -2.63 12.59 -2.98
C PHE A 73 -3.44 13.03 -4.21
N SER A 74 -2.88 13.90 -5.05
CA SER A 74 -3.55 14.40 -6.26
C SER A 74 -3.48 13.45 -7.45
N TRP A 75 -2.55 12.49 -7.48
CA TRP A 75 -2.30 11.67 -8.67
C TRP A 75 -2.11 10.18 -8.40
N ASN A 76 -1.78 9.78 -7.17
CA ASN A 76 -1.50 8.40 -6.83
C ASN A 76 -2.74 7.72 -6.22
N PRO A 77 -3.47 6.88 -6.97
CA PRO A 77 -4.68 6.22 -6.45
C PRO A 77 -4.39 5.24 -5.30
N ALA A 78 -3.14 4.79 -5.16
CA ALA A 78 -2.72 3.89 -4.08
C ALA A 78 -2.95 4.50 -2.68
N THR A 79 -2.87 5.83 -2.56
CA THR A 79 -3.09 6.58 -1.31
C THR A 79 -4.53 6.46 -0.82
N PHE A 80 -5.50 6.40 -1.74
CA PHE A 80 -6.91 6.23 -1.42
C PHE A 80 -7.31 4.76 -1.26
N LEU A 81 -6.73 3.87 -2.06
CA LEU A 81 -7.07 2.46 -2.10
C LEU A 81 -6.42 1.63 -0.98
N HIS A 82 -5.55 2.23 -0.16
CA HIS A 82 -4.70 1.51 0.80
C HIS A 82 -3.98 0.33 0.11
N ALA A 83 -3.38 0.63 -1.04
CA ALA A 83 -2.74 -0.34 -1.92
C ALA A 83 -1.31 0.08 -2.26
N TYR A 84 -0.59 -0.79 -2.97
CA TYR A 84 0.67 -0.43 -3.61
C TYR A 84 0.65 -0.90 -5.06
N THR A 85 1.38 -0.21 -5.92
CA THR A 85 1.44 -0.54 -7.35
C THR A 85 2.58 -1.53 -7.59
N CYS A 86 2.30 -2.63 -8.27
CA CYS A 86 3.34 -3.55 -8.75
C CYS A 86 3.89 -3.07 -10.11
N LEU A 87 5.19 -3.23 -10.34
CA LEU A 87 5.76 -3.01 -11.68
C LEU A 87 5.29 -4.14 -12.60
N PRO A 88 4.64 -3.89 -13.75
CA PRO A 88 4.18 -4.95 -14.64
C PRO A 88 5.35 -5.79 -15.16
N LEU A 89 5.36 -7.08 -14.84
CA LEU A 89 6.46 -7.98 -15.21
C LEU A 89 5.89 -9.35 -15.54
N ALA A 90 6.58 -10.07 -16.44
CA ALA A 90 6.27 -11.46 -16.72
C ALA A 90 6.32 -12.28 -15.41
N TYR A 91 5.40 -13.25 -15.30
CA TYR A 91 5.30 -14.09 -14.10
C TYR A 91 6.64 -14.73 -13.74
N ALA A 92 7.36 -15.29 -14.72
CA ALA A 92 8.66 -15.92 -14.50
C ALA A 92 9.70 -14.95 -13.91
N THR A 93 9.78 -13.72 -14.43
CA THR A 93 10.68 -12.67 -13.93
C THR A 93 10.35 -12.29 -12.48
N ARG A 94 9.06 -12.14 -12.15
CA ARG A 94 8.63 -11.84 -10.78
C ARG A 94 8.93 -12.98 -9.81
N GLN A 95 8.70 -14.24 -10.22
CA GLN A 95 9.03 -15.41 -9.41
C GLN A 95 10.54 -15.52 -9.16
N ALA A 96 11.35 -15.29 -10.18
CA ALA A 96 12.81 -15.25 -10.03
C ALA A 96 13.26 -14.16 -9.06
N ALA A 97 12.72 -12.94 -9.19
CA ALA A 97 13.01 -11.85 -8.24
C ALA A 97 12.58 -12.21 -6.80
N GLY A 98 11.41 -12.81 -6.62
CA GLY A 98 10.94 -13.32 -5.32
C GLY A 98 11.85 -14.37 -4.71
N ALA A 99 12.31 -15.35 -5.51
CA ALA A 99 13.22 -16.39 -5.04
C ALA A 99 14.58 -15.81 -4.59
N ILE A 100 15.11 -14.81 -5.32
CA ILE A 100 16.35 -14.12 -4.94
C ILE A 100 16.19 -13.39 -3.59
N LEU A 101 15.07 -12.70 -3.38
CA LEU A 101 14.80 -12.03 -2.10
C LEU A 101 14.53 -13.01 -0.96
N GLN A 102 13.93 -14.16 -1.24
CA GLN A 102 13.65 -15.19 -0.23
C GLN A 102 14.94 -15.79 0.34
N ASP A 103 15.95 -16.05 -0.49
CA ASP A 103 17.24 -16.58 -0.05
C ASP A 103 17.90 -15.70 1.04
N VAL A 104 17.79 -14.38 0.92
CA VAL A 104 18.32 -13.47 1.96
C VAL A 104 17.38 -13.29 3.14
N ALA A 105 16.06 -13.37 2.96
CA ALA A 105 15.10 -13.29 4.07
C ALA A 105 15.36 -14.40 5.10
N ASP A 106 15.73 -15.60 4.61
CA ASP A 106 16.05 -16.75 5.45
C ASP A 106 17.37 -16.58 6.25
N SER A 107 18.18 -15.57 5.92
CA SER A 107 19.41 -15.21 6.64
C SER A 107 19.22 -14.20 7.79
N GLY A 108 17.97 -13.87 8.14
CA GLY A 108 17.65 -12.97 9.26
C GLY A 108 17.26 -11.55 8.86
N VAL A 109 16.96 -11.31 7.58
CA VAL A 109 16.34 -10.06 7.12
C VAL A 109 14.84 -10.14 7.33
N LEU A 110 14.25 -9.16 8.02
CA LEU A 110 12.80 -9.17 8.33
C LEU A 110 11.95 -8.94 7.08
N PHE A 111 12.30 -7.94 6.27
CA PHE A 111 11.67 -7.69 4.97
C PHE A 111 12.72 -7.36 3.93
N ALA A 112 12.63 -8.00 2.76
CA ALA A 112 13.41 -7.66 1.58
C ALA A 112 12.47 -7.14 0.49
N ILE A 113 12.71 -5.91 0.03
CA ILE A 113 11.81 -5.18 -0.88
C ILE A 113 12.64 -4.67 -2.06
N LEU A 114 12.32 -5.15 -3.26
CA LEU A 114 12.90 -4.65 -4.51
C LEU A 114 11.89 -3.72 -5.17
N MET A 115 12.29 -2.47 -5.38
CA MET A 115 11.45 -1.38 -5.85
C MET A 115 12.00 -0.78 -7.13
N CYS A 116 11.10 -0.19 -7.92
CA CYS A 116 11.42 0.65 -9.05
C CYS A 116 10.54 1.90 -8.99
N LYS A 117 11.13 3.06 -8.74
CA LYS A 117 10.41 4.30 -8.36
C LYS A 117 9.44 4.03 -7.21
N HIS A 118 8.14 4.18 -7.45
CA HIS A 118 7.06 3.89 -6.48
C HIS A 118 6.37 2.54 -6.70
N LYS A 119 6.96 1.66 -7.52
CA LYS A 119 6.38 0.37 -7.89
C LYS A 119 7.16 -0.79 -7.27
N VAL A 120 6.44 -1.76 -6.73
CA VAL A 120 7.02 -2.99 -6.16
C VAL A 120 7.36 -3.98 -7.29
N ILE A 121 8.63 -4.36 -7.37
CA ILE A 121 9.06 -5.49 -8.22
C ILE A 121 8.79 -6.80 -7.48
N SER A 122 9.28 -6.91 -6.25
CA SER A 122 9.06 -8.06 -5.38
C SER A 122 9.23 -7.69 -3.91
N LEU A 123 8.54 -8.42 -3.04
CA LEU A 123 8.53 -8.23 -1.59
C LEU A 123 8.50 -9.60 -0.92
N VAL A 124 9.41 -9.82 0.02
CA VAL A 124 9.43 -11.02 0.87
C VAL A 124 9.57 -10.61 2.33
N GLY A 125 8.79 -11.23 3.20
CA GLY A 125 8.91 -11.11 4.65
C GLY A 125 9.35 -12.43 5.28
N ALA A 126 10.23 -12.36 6.29
CA ALA A 126 10.64 -13.52 7.06
C ALA A 126 9.44 -14.19 7.72
N GLN A 127 9.46 -15.53 7.78
CA GLN A 127 8.40 -16.32 8.42
C GLN A 127 6.98 -15.99 7.92
N LYS A 128 6.84 -15.58 6.64
CA LYS A 128 5.58 -15.15 6.02
C LYS A 128 4.98 -13.88 6.66
N ALA A 129 5.79 -13.05 7.31
CA ALA A 129 5.36 -11.73 7.75
C ALA A 129 4.87 -10.92 6.54
N SER A 130 3.74 -10.24 6.69
CA SER A 130 3.16 -9.38 5.67
C SER A 130 3.38 -7.91 6.02
N LEU A 131 3.75 -7.11 5.03
CA LEU A 131 3.85 -5.66 5.17
C LEU A 131 2.55 -4.99 4.69
N HIS A 132 2.03 -4.05 5.47
CA HIS A 132 0.81 -3.34 5.09
C HIS A 132 1.08 -2.42 3.88
N PRO A 133 0.14 -2.28 2.93
CA PRO A 133 0.33 -1.40 1.78
C PRO A 133 0.69 0.06 2.13
N ASP A 134 0.03 0.64 3.13
CA ASP A 134 0.39 1.99 3.61
C ASP A 134 1.85 2.08 4.08
N ASP A 135 2.39 1.05 4.78
CA ASP A 135 3.79 1.05 5.20
C ASP A 135 4.73 1.01 3.98
N ILE A 136 4.37 0.25 2.93
CA ILE A 136 5.13 0.21 1.66
C ILE A 136 5.10 1.57 0.96
N LEU A 137 3.93 2.21 0.91
CA LEU A 137 3.74 3.53 0.32
C LEU A 137 4.59 4.58 1.03
N LEU A 138 4.55 4.60 2.36
CA LEU A 138 5.29 5.55 3.19
C LEU A 138 6.81 5.31 3.10
N LEU A 139 7.26 4.04 3.08
CA LEU A 139 8.66 3.70 2.83
C LEU A 139 9.13 4.17 1.46
N SER A 140 8.33 3.91 0.42
CA SER A 140 8.66 4.34 -0.94
C SER A 140 8.76 5.86 -1.03
N ASN A 141 7.81 6.58 -0.44
CA ASN A 141 7.84 8.04 -0.39
C ASN A 141 9.07 8.57 0.37
N PHE A 142 9.37 7.98 1.53
CA PHE A 142 10.54 8.35 2.33
C PHE A 142 11.85 8.16 1.56
N VAL A 143 12.02 7.02 0.89
CA VAL A 143 13.24 6.72 0.13
C VAL A 143 13.36 7.61 -1.11
N MET A 144 12.28 7.75 -1.88
CA MET A 144 12.30 8.51 -3.14
C MET A 144 12.47 10.01 -2.94
N SER A 145 12.04 10.54 -1.80
CA SER A 145 12.09 11.96 -1.45
C SER A 145 13.31 12.36 -0.62
N SER A 146 14.23 11.42 -0.34
CA SER A 146 15.46 11.70 0.42
C SER A 146 16.70 11.49 -0.45
N GLU A 147 17.34 12.59 -0.87
CA GLU A 147 18.50 12.54 -1.78
C GLU A 147 19.70 11.76 -1.20
N SER A 148 19.86 11.76 0.12
CA SER A 148 20.95 11.05 0.81
C SER A 148 20.99 9.54 0.51
N PHE A 149 19.84 8.94 0.20
CA PHE A 149 19.77 7.52 -0.16
C PHE A 149 20.29 7.22 -1.57
N ARG A 150 20.30 8.20 -2.47
CA ARG A 150 20.77 8.02 -3.85
C ARG A 150 22.29 8.08 -3.97
N THR A 151 22.95 8.81 -3.06
CA THR A 151 24.39 9.09 -3.16
C THR A 151 25.27 8.07 -2.45
N SER A 152 24.71 7.30 -1.52
CA SER A 152 25.46 6.34 -0.72
C SER A 152 24.61 5.18 -0.22
N GLU A 153 25.26 4.06 0.11
CA GLU A 153 24.64 3.02 0.92
C GLU A 153 24.21 3.61 2.26
N SER A 154 22.96 3.37 2.64
CA SER A 154 22.39 3.97 3.84
C SER A 154 21.86 2.92 4.80
N PHE A 155 21.88 3.26 6.08
CA PHE A 155 21.35 2.44 7.15
C PHE A 155 20.72 3.35 8.20
N SER A 156 19.39 3.45 8.14
CA SER A 156 18.64 4.45 8.90
C SER A 156 17.60 3.80 9.80
N PRO A 157 17.45 4.27 11.05
CA PRO A 157 16.33 3.86 11.88
C PRO A 157 15.02 4.36 11.27
N ILE A 158 14.00 3.51 11.27
CA ILE A 158 12.65 3.82 10.79
C ILE A 158 11.62 3.17 11.72
N CYS A 159 10.37 3.62 11.66
CA CYS A 159 9.25 2.92 12.29
C CYS A 159 8.21 2.56 11.24
N LEU A 160 7.51 1.45 11.42
CA LEU A 160 6.44 1.07 10.50
C LEU A 160 5.10 1.23 11.21
N PRO A 161 4.28 2.22 10.85
CA PRO A 161 3.09 2.58 11.63
C PRO A 161 2.06 1.45 11.71
N ARG A 162 1.96 0.58 10.69
CA ARG A 162 1.00 -0.53 10.67
C ARG A 162 1.61 -1.85 11.14
N TYR A 163 2.91 -2.06 10.95
CA TYR A 163 3.60 -3.24 11.45
C TYR A 163 3.88 -3.19 12.96
N ASN A 164 4.60 -2.17 13.44
CA ASN A 164 4.83 -1.94 14.87
C ASN A 164 5.19 -0.47 15.14
N PRO A 165 4.22 0.37 15.53
CA PRO A 165 4.43 1.82 15.69
C PRO A 165 5.27 2.20 16.92
N LEU A 166 5.62 1.25 17.78
CA LEU A 166 6.35 1.49 19.03
C LEU A 166 7.83 1.07 18.97
N ALA A 167 8.24 0.36 17.92
CA ALA A 167 9.59 -0.16 17.79
C ALA A 167 10.27 0.41 16.55
N PHE A 168 11.54 0.77 16.70
CA PHE A 168 12.38 1.04 15.55
C PHE A 168 12.75 -0.27 14.85
N LEU A 169 12.68 -0.23 13.52
CA LEU A 169 13.44 -1.10 12.63
C LEU A 169 14.61 -0.31 12.07
N HIS A 170 15.51 -0.99 11.38
CA HIS A 170 16.57 -0.36 10.61
C HIS A 170 16.40 -0.74 9.15
N ALA A 171 16.43 0.27 8.28
CA ALA A 171 16.35 0.13 6.84
C ALA A 171 17.73 0.29 6.23
N TYR A 172 18.24 -0.78 5.62
CA TYR A 172 19.36 -0.69 4.68
C TYR A 172 18.81 -0.40 3.29
N VAL A 173 19.21 0.73 2.70
CA VAL A 173 18.74 1.14 1.37
C VAL A 173 19.92 1.33 0.43
N HIS A 174 19.81 0.75 -0.76
CA HIS A 174 20.80 0.87 -1.82
C HIS A 174 20.14 0.92 -3.20
N PHE A 175 20.50 1.94 -3.98
CA PHE A 175 20.09 2.08 -5.37
C PHE A 175 20.99 1.22 -6.27
N LEU A 176 20.39 0.32 -7.05
CA LEU A 176 21.06 -0.53 -8.03
C LEU A 176 21.26 0.20 -9.36
N ASP A 177 20.38 1.15 -9.66
CA ASP A 177 20.48 2.09 -10.77
C ASP A 177 19.73 3.40 -10.40
N VAL A 178 19.40 4.25 -11.38
CA VAL A 178 18.74 5.55 -11.16
C VAL A 178 17.34 5.42 -10.52
N ASP A 179 16.62 4.35 -10.85
CA ASP A 179 15.20 4.17 -10.51
C ASP A 179 14.95 2.92 -9.64
N THR A 180 15.85 1.93 -9.68
CA THR A 180 15.72 0.64 -9.00
C THR A 180 16.52 0.63 -7.71
N TYR A 181 15.88 0.25 -6.60
CA TYR A 181 16.52 0.19 -5.29
C TYR A 181 16.04 -0.99 -4.47
N LEU A 182 16.91 -1.43 -3.58
CA LEU A 182 16.69 -2.50 -2.61
C LEU A 182 16.53 -1.88 -1.22
N MET A 183 15.50 -2.31 -0.49
CA MET A 183 15.33 -2.06 0.95
C MET A 183 15.38 -3.38 1.70
N LEU A 184 16.31 -3.49 2.66
CA LEU A 184 16.38 -4.61 3.59
C LEU A 184 16.09 -4.10 5.01
N LEU A 185 15.03 -4.60 5.62
CA LEU A 185 14.59 -4.18 6.95
C LEU A 185 14.98 -5.23 8.00
N THR A 186 15.41 -4.76 9.17
CA THR A 186 15.80 -5.61 10.29
C THR A 186 15.40 -4.99 11.63
N THR A 187 15.28 -5.80 12.67
CA THR A 187 15.13 -5.34 14.06
C THR A 187 16.48 -5.07 14.74
N SER A 188 17.59 -5.52 14.16
CA SER A 188 18.94 -5.40 14.76
C SER A 188 19.66 -4.13 14.28
N SER A 189 20.13 -3.32 15.23
CA SER A 189 20.86 -2.07 14.96
C SER A 189 22.31 -2.28 14.53
N ASP A 190 22.83 -3.50 14.68
CA ASP A 190 24.21 -3.90 14.38
C ASP A 190 24.34 -4.73 13.09
N ALA A 191 23.23 -4.95 12.37
CA ALA A 191 23.19 -5.77 11.16
C ALA A 191 23.73 -5.10 9.88
N PHE A 192 24.34 -3.91 9.95
CA PHE A 192 24.80 -3.18 8.76
C PHE A 192 25.64 -4.04 7.81
N TYR A 193 26.69 -4.68 8.32
CA TYR A 193 27.60 -5.50 7.51
C TYR A 193 26.90 -6.75 6.95
N HIS A 194 26.05 -7.38 7.76
CA HIS A 194 25.24 -8.51 7.31
C HIS A 194 24.32 -8.12 6.15
N LEU A 195 23.63 -6.99 6.23
CA LEU A 195 22.74 -6.50 5.17
C LEU A 195 23.51 -6.06 3.93
N LYS A 196 24.72 -5.51 4.10
CA LYS A 196 25.63 -5.22 2.99
C LYS A 196 26.00 -6.50 2.21
N ASP A 197 26.35 -7.57 2.91
CA ASP A 197 26.65 -8.88 2.29
C ASP A 197 25.41 -9.48 1.61
N CYS A 198 24.23 -9.33 2.20
CA CYS A 198 22.95 -9.73 1.58
C CYS A 198 22.70 -8.96 0.28
N ARG A 199 22.90 -7.64 0.29
CA ARG A 199 22.76 -6.81 -0.92
C ARG A 199 23.73 -7.26 -2.01
N ILE A 200 25.01 -7.49 -1.70
CA ILE A 200 26.01 -7.93 -2.69
C ILE A 200 25.58 -9.26 -3.34
N ARG A 201 25.06 -10.20 -2.53
CA ARG A 201 24.51 -11.47 -3.02
C ARG A 201 23.33 -11.25 -3.97
N ILE A 202 22.34 -10.45 -3.57
CA ILE A 202 21.18 -10.11 -4.40
C ILE A 202 21.62 -9.47 -5.72
N GLU A 203 22.45 -8.43 -5.64
CA GLU A 203 22.93 -7.66 -6.79
C GLU A 203 23.66 -8.56 -7.80
N THR A 204 24.54 -9.44 -7.30
CA THR A 204 25.26 -10.42 -8.14
C THR A 204 24.30 -11.34 -8.92
N VAL A 205 23.23 -11.82 -8.27
CA VAL A 205 22.26 -12.71 -8.92
C VAL A 205 21.33 -11.95 -9.85
N LEU A 206 20.93 -10.72 -9.50
CA LEU A 206 20.13 -9.84 -10.36
C LEU A 206 20.86 -9.51 -11.67
N LEU A 207 22.16 -9.20 -11.60
CA LEU A 207 22.99 -8.93 -12.78
C LEU A 207 23.11 -10.15 -13.71
N LYS A 208 23.10 -11.37 -13.16
CA LYS A 208 23.17 -12.61 -13.95
C LYS A 208 21.82 -13.06 -14.53
N SER A 209 20.70 -12.60 -13.96
CA SER A 209 19.36 -13.11 -14.25
C SER A 209 18.55 -12.26 -15.23
N ASN A 210 19.14 -11.23 -15.85
CA ASN A 210 18.50 -10.29 -16.79
C ASN A 210 17.29 -9.53 -16.21
N ILE A 211 17.01 -9.66 -14.91
CA ILE A 211 15.83 -9.07 -14.26
C ILE A 211 15.86 -7.54 -14.35
N LEU A 212 17.03 -6.91 -14.15
CA LEU A 212 17.16 -5.46 -14.22
C LEU A 212 16.86 -4.93 -15.62
N SER A 213 17.25 -5.65 -16.68
CA SER A 213 16.91 -5.28 -18.05
C SER A 213 15.42 -5.43 -18.35
N GLU A 214 14.76 -6.44 -17.79
CA GLU A 214 13.29 -6.58 -17.87
C GLU A 214 12.56 -5.46 -17.12
N VAL A 215 13.08 -5.04 -15.96
CA VAL A 215 12.58 -3.89 -15.20
C VAL A 215 12.68 -2.61 -16.03
N GLN A 216 13.82 -2.37 -16.67
CA GLN A 216 14.03 -1.22 -17.55
C GLN A 216 13.09 -1.24 -18.76
N ARG A 217 12.86 -2.42 -19.36
CA ARG A 217 11.90 -2.55 -20.48
C ARG A 217 10.48 -2.23 -20.03
N SER A 218 10.04 -2.79 -18.90
CA SER A 218 8.74 -2.51 -18.30
C SER A 218 8.53 -1.03 -17.97
N LEU A 219 9.59 -0.32 -17.54
CA LEU A 219 9.54 1.13 -17.33
C LEU A 219 9.25 1.91 -18.63
N LEU A 220 9.80 1.46 -19.76
CA LEU A 220 9.63 2.10 -21.07
C LEU A 220 8.27 1.78 -21.70
N ASP A 221 7.83 0.53 -21.59
CA ASP A 221 6.57 0.04 -22.17
C ASP A 221 5.33 0.68 -21.51
N GLY A 222 5.49 1.18 -20.27
CA GLY A 222 4.43 1.84 -19.52
C GLY A 222 3.69 0.91 -18.57
N GLY A 223 2.60 1.42 -17.97
CA GLY A 223 1.75 0.61 -17.08
C GLY A 223 0.90 -0.40 -17.85
N ILE A 224 0.19 -1.27 -17.11
CA ILE A 224 -0.88 -2.10 -17.68
C ILE A 224 -1.93 -1.17 -18.29
N GLN A 225 -2.23 -1.35 -19.57
CA GLN A 225 -3.29 -0.61 -20.25
C GLN A 225 -4.64 -1.19 -19.81
N VAL A 226 -5.71 -0.37 -19.85
CA VAL A 226 -7.07 -0.88 -19.60
C VAL A 226 -7.43 -2.00 -20.59
N GLU A 227 -6.86 -1.92 -21.79
CA GLU A 227 -6.99 -2.91 -22.87
C GLU A 227 -6.46 -4.29 -22.47
N ASP A 228 -5.43 -4.35 -21.62
CA ASP A 228 -4.78 -5.57 -21.18
C ASP A 228 -5.57 -6.27 -20.05
N LEU A 229 -6.53 -5.57 -19.43
CA LEU A 229 -7.42 -6.16 -18.45
C LEU A 229 -8.45 -7.00 -19.20
N HIS A 230 -8.24 -8.32 -19.20
CA HIS A 230 -9.23 -9.28 -19.65
C HIS A 230 -10.47 -9.21 -18.75
N VAL A 231 -11.40 -8.30 -19.04
CA VAL A 231 -12.72 -8.29 -18.43
C VAL A 231 -13.46 -9.47 -19.03
N ALA A 232 -13.57 -10.56 -18.27
CA ALA A 232 -14.47 -11.65 -18.63
C ALA A 232 -15.86 -11.02 -18.89
N PRO A 233 -16.50 -11.27 -20.05
CA PRO A 233 -17.82 -10.73 -20.31
C PRO A 233 -18.74 -11.12 -19.17
N LEU A 234 -19.36 -10.15 -18.49
CA LEU A 234 -20.41 -10.47 -17.53
C LEU A 234 -21.45 -11.34 -18.27
N PRO A 235 -21.89 -12.47 -17.69
CA PRO A 235 -23.00 -13.21 -18.26
C PRO A 235 -24.18 -12.25 -18.33
N ARG A 236 -24.62 -11.92 -19.54
CA ARG A 236 -25.86 -11.17 -19.77
C ARG A 236 -26.96 -11.95 -19.04
N SER A 237 -27.48 -11.39 -17.96
CA SER A 237 -28.72 -11.85 -17.35
C SER A 237 -29.84 -11.63 -18.34
N GLY A 238 -30.07 -12.63 -19.20
CA GLY A 238 -31.33 -12.74 -19.93
C GLY A 238 -32.48 -12.84 -18.91
N PRO A 239 -33.66 -12.30 -19.21
CA PRO A 239 -34.80 -12.44 -18.33
C PRO A 239 -35.14 -13.93 -18.17
N SER A 240 -35.21 -14.38 -16.91
CA SER A 240 -35.62 -15.73 -16.55
C SER A 240 -37.04 -16.02 -17.06
N PRO A 241 -37.32 -17.19 -17.68
CA PRO A 241 -38.65 -17.58 -18.10
C PRO A 241 -39.43 -18.15 -16.91
N HIS A 242 -39.66 -17.34 -15.88
CA HIS A 242 -40.59 -17.64 -14.79
C HIS A 242 -41.43 -16.42 -14.46
N GLN A 243 -42.14 -15.93 -15.47
CA GLN A 243 -43.27 -15.00 -15.29
C GLN A 243 -44.32 -15.26 -16.36
N VAL A 244 -44.72 -16.52 -16.52
CA VAL A 244 -45.90 -16.93 -17.28
C VAL A 244 -46.64 -17.96 -16.43
N GLN A 245 -47.38 -17.49 -15.43
CA GLN A 245 -48.59 -18.15 -14.89
C GLN A 245 -49.09 -17.39 -13.67
N GLN A 246 -49.76 -16.26 -13.92
CA GLN A 246 -50.81 -15.73 -13.04
C GLN A 246 -51.47 -14.59 -13.82
N ILE A 247 -52.38 -14.96 -14.72
CA ILE A 247 -53.52 -14.19 -15.25
C ILE A 247 -54.13 -15.13 -16.31
N LEU A 248 -55.03 -16.02 -15.87
CA LEU A 248 -56.25 -16.45 -16.57
C LEU A 248 -56.81 -17.71 -15.89
N GLN A 249 -58.15 -17.76 -15.82
CA GLN A 249 -59.02 -18.90 -15.49
C GLN A 249 -59.38 -19.08 -14.01
N THR A 250 -60.30 -18.22 -13.58
CA THR A 250 -61.31 -18.56 -12.57
C THR A 250 -62.43 -19.36 -13.22
N ASP A 251 -63.08 -20.17 -12.38
CA ASP A 251 -63.89 -21.36 -12.62
C ASP A 251 -65.06 -21.34 -13.63
N SER A 252 -65.41 -22.58 -13.99
CA SER A 252 -66.44 -23.06 -14.92
C SER A 252 -67.89 -22.93 -14.37
N PRO A 253 -68.93 -23.15 -15.20
CA PRO A 253 -70.30 -22.73 -14.91
C PRO A 253 -71.15 -23.86 -14.31
N GLU A 254 -72.11 -23.52 -13.44
CA GLU A 254 -73.38 -24.26 -13.31
C GLU A 254 -74.44 -23.49 -12.48
N ARG A 255 -75.65 -23.42 -13.03
CA ARG A 255 -76.95 -23.05 -12.40
C ARG A 255 -78.03 -23.75 -13.24
N PRO A 256 -79.30 -23.89 -12.78
CA PRO A 256 -79.91 -23.47 -11.51
C PRO A 256 -80.82 -24.53 -10.86
N ARG A 257 -81.15 -24.41 -9.56
CA ARG A 257 -82.45 -24.82 -8.99
C ARG A 257 -82.85 -23.94 -7.80
N GLU A 258 -83.95 -23.22 -7.96
CA GLU A 258 -84.87 -22.75 -6.90
C GLU A 258 -85.83 -23.91 -6.51
N PRO A 259 -86.58 -23.92 -5.36
CA PRO A 259 -87.32 -22.75 -4.83
C PRO A 259 -87.51 -22.60 -3.29
N PHE A 260 -87.88 -21.36 -2.93
CA PHE A 260 -88.88 -20.89 -1.94
C PHE A 260 -88.98 -21.42 -0.48
N VAL A 261 -88.92 -20.41 0.42
CA VAL A 261 -89.80 -20.11 1.58
C VAL A 261 -89.70 -20.94 2.88
N GLY A 262 -89.43 -20.23 3.97
CA GLY A 262 -89.74 -20.62 5.34
C GLY A 262 -89.35 -19.54 6.36
N ILE A 263 -90.36 -18.96 7.00
CA ILE A 263 -90.36 -17.82 7.93
C ILE A 263 -89.62 -18.15 9.25
N GLY A 264 -88.95 -17.13 9.82
CA GLY A 264 -88.42 -17.09 11.19
C GLY A 264 -87.82 -15.73 11.48
#